data_AF-A0A942E1H2-F1
#
_entry.id   AF-A0A942E1H2-F1
#
_cell.length_a   1.000
_cell.length_b   1.000
_cell.length_c   1.000
_cell.angle_alpha   90.00
_cell.angle_beta   90.00
_cell.angle_gamma   90.00
#
_symmetry.space_group_name_H-M   'P 1'
#
loop_
_entity.id
_entity.type
_entity.pdbx_description
1 polymer ?
#
loop_
_entity_poly.entity_id
_entity_poly.type
_entity_poly.pdbx_seq_one_letter_code
_entity_poly.pdbx_strand_id
1 'polypeptide(L)'
;MLMMVAPVAAADLPKGVYLRSQDLCAQARKESLQAVIEAGNAMLSARGIDAIEYNCEFVQVTRASRIPTWLVDAVCEEPDYIWPDVLTVTERMAGQLDVVSVKLDEPESGAIDNGGTFFLCEGLTAP
;
A
#
# COMPACT_ATOMS: atom_id res chain seq x y z
N MET A 1 -3.01 -0.42 41.53
CA MET A 1 -3.89 -0.22 40.36
C MET A 1 -3.10 -0.64 39.14
N LEU A 2 -3.35 -1.85 38.61
CA LEU A 2 -2.64 -2.38 37.45
C LEU A 2 -3.35 -1.85 36.20
N MET A 3 -2.69 -0.96 35.44
CA MET A 3 -3.22 -0.51 34.15
C MET A 3 -3.08 -1.66 33.15
N MET A 4 -4.20 -2.25 32.74
CA MET A 4 -4.24 -3.11 31.56
C MET A 4 -4.04 -2.20 30.33
N VAL A 5 -2.84 -2.21 29.77
CA VAL A 5 -2.61 -1.64 28.43
C VAL A 5 -3.14 -2.69 27.46
N ALA A 6 -4.35 -2.48 26.94
CA ALA A 6 -4.81 -3.29 25.82
C ALA A 6 -3.88 -3.02 24.63
N PRO A 7 -3.38 -4.05 23.94
CA PRO A 7 -2.65 -3.83 22.70
C PRO A 7 -3.62 -3.09 21.76
N VAL A 8 -3.22 -1.90 21.32
CA VAL A 8 -3.87 -1.27 20.17
C VAL A 8 -3.59 -2.23 19.03
N ALA A 9 -4.57 -3.07 18.68
CA ALA A 9 -4.49 -3.84 17.47
C ALA A 9 -4.33 -2.81 16.35
N ALA A 10 -3.19 -2.85 15.66
CA ALA A 10 -3.00 -2.12 14.43
C ALA A 10 -4.24 -2.40 13.56
N ALA A 11 -4.92 -1.34 13.15
CA ALA A 11 -6.15 -1.53 12.40
C ALA A 11 -5.74 -1.92 10.99
N ASP A 12 -5.94 -3.17 10.62
CA ASP A 12 -5.55 -3.65 9.30
C ASP A 12 -6.26 -2.84 8.19
N LEU A 13 -5.53 -2.58 7.11
CA LEU A 13 -6.12 -2.15 5.85
C LEU A 13 -7.09 -3.21 5.32
N PRO A 14 -8.03 -2.83 4.43
CA PRO A 14 -8.82 -3.80 3.69
C PRO A 14 -7.94 -4.87 3.04
N LYS A 15 -8.25 -6.13 3.31
CA LYS A 15 -7.47 -7.27 2.80
C LYS A 15 -7.65 -7.41 1.30
N GLY A 16 -6.58 -7.74 0.60
CA GLY A 16 -6.60 -8.02 -0.82
C GLY A 16 -5.32 -7.60 -1.51
N VAL A 17 -5.30 -7.83 -2.82
CA VAL A 17 -4.31 -7.28 -3.74
C VAL A 17 -4.99 -6.17 -4.52
N TYR A 18 -4.37 -5.00 -4.55
CA TYR A 18 -4.86 -3.87 -5.30
C TYR A 18 -3.82 -3.42 -6.33
N LEU A 19 -4.26 -3.11 -7.55
CA LEU A 19 -3.41 -2.61 -8.63
C LEU A 19 -3.97 -1.29 -9.17
N ARG A 20 -3.16 -0.52 -9.89
CA ARG A 20 -3.54 0.83 -10.37
C ARG A 20 -4.57 0.86 -11.49
N SER A 21 -4.96 -0.29 -12.04
CA SER A 21 -6.05 -0.39 -13.02
C SER A 21 -6.70 -1.76 -13.03
N GLN A 22 -7.95 -1.82 -13.52
CA GLN A 22 -8.65 -3.08 -13.76
C GLN A 22 -8.00 -3.92 -14.85
N ASP A 23 -7.32 -3.29 -15.82
CA ASP A 23 -6.55 -3.97 -16.86
C ASP A 23 -5.36 -4.72 -16.28
N LEU A 24 -4.64 -4.11 -15.32
CA LEU A 24 -3.57 -4.78 -14.58
C LEU A 24 -4.10 -5.97 -13.76
N CYS A 25 -5.28 -5.85 -13.15
CA CYS A 25 -5.92 -6.99 -12.50
C CYS A 25 -6.25 -8.11 -13.50
N ALA A 26 -6.72 -7.77 -14.71
CA ALA A 26 -6.99 -8.75 -15.75
C ALA A 26 -5.71 -9.43 -16.25
N GLN A 27 -4.62 -8.66 -16.43
CA GLN A 27 -3.32 -9.18 -16.79
C GLN A 27 -2.76 -10.11 -15.70
N ALA A 28 -2.82 -9.70 -14.42
CA ALA A 28 -2.35 -10.50 -13.31
C ALA A 28 -3.10 -11.84 -13.17
N ARG A 29 -4.40 -11.88 -13.50
CA ARG A 29 -5.17 -13.13 -13.56
C ARG A 29 -4.77 -14.03 -14.73
N LYS A 30 -4.32 -13.45 -15.84
CA LYS A 30 -3.95 -14.18 -17.06
C LYS A 30 -2.52 -14.72 -17.00
N GLU A 31 -1.59 -13.91 -16.48
CA GLU A 31 -0.15 -14.18 -16.54
C GLU A 31 0.39 -14.56 -15.16
N SER A 32 0.31 -13.65 -14.20
CA SER A 32 0.45 -13.84 -12.75
C SER A 32 0.60 -12.46 -12.10
N LEU A 33 0.40 -12.37 -10.78
CA LEU A 33 0.73 -11.14 -10.06
C LEU A 33 2.23 -10.81 -10.15
N GLN A 34 3.09 -11.83 -10.07
CA GLN A 34 4.54 -11.68 -10.15
C GLN A 34 4.98 -11.06 -11.49
N ALA A 35 4.42 -11.51 -12.61
CA ALA A 35 4.74 -10.95 -13.93
C ALA A 35 4.37 -9.46 -14.04
N VAL A 36 3.27 -9.04 -13.40
CA VAL A 36 2.85 -7.63 -13.38
C VAL A 36 3.82 -6.78 -12.55
N ILE A 37 4.30 -7.30 -11.41
CA ILE A 37 5.30 -6.65 -10.56
C ILE A 37 6.64 -6.53 -11.30
N GLU A 38 7.10 -7.61 -11.93
CA GLU A 38 8.33 -7.64 -12.74
C GLU A 38 8.29 -6.69 -13.95
N ALA A 39 7.09 -6.37 -14.44
CA ALA A 39 6.87 -5.35 -15.45
C ALA A 39 6.91 -3.90 -14.92
N GLY A 40 7.24 -3.70 -13.63
CA GLY A 40 7.39 -2.39 -12.99
C GLY A 40 6.11 -1.81 -12.40
N ASN A 41 5.04 -2.60 -12.27
CA ASN A 41 3.80 -2.11 -11.68
C ASN A 41 3.78 -2.30 -10.17
N ALA A 42 3.34 -1.26 -9.46
CA ALA A 42 3.14 -1.33 -8.02
C ALA A 42 1.86 -2.11 -7.65
N MET A 43 2.00 -2.98 -6.68
CA MET A 43 0.95 -3.73 -6.01
C MET A 43 0.78 -3.20 -4.58
N LEU A 44 -0.46 -2.95 -4.18
CA LEU A 44 -0.79 -2.58 -2.82
C LEU A 44 -1.46 -3.76 -2.11
N SER A 45 -1.05 -4.03 -0.88
CA SER A 45 -1.67 -5.00 0.02
C SER A 45 -1.79 -4.43 1.43
N ALA A 46 -2.36 -5.22 2.35
CA ALA A 46 -2.42 -4.82 3.75
C ALA A 46 -1.04 -4.72 4.43
N ARG A 47 0.01 -5.31 3.82
CA ARG A 47 1.38 -5.28 4.35
C ARG A 47 2.22 -4.15 3.80
N GLY A 48 1.84 -3.56 2.67
CA GLY A 48 2.76 -2.68 1.97
C GLY A 48 2.44 -2.42 0.51
N ILE A 49 3.37 -1.71 -0.11
CA ILE A 49 3.45 -1.50 -1.56
C ILE A 49 4.67 -2.26 -2.07
N ASP A 50 4.49 -3.07 -3.12
CA ASP A 50 5.53 -3.87 -3.74
C ASP A 50 5.64 -3.53 -5.22
N ALA A 51 6.85 -3.34 -5.74
CA ALA A 51 7.13 -3.27 -7.17
C ALA A 51 8.48 -3.97 -7.47
N ILE A 52 8.92 -3.96 -8.73
CA ILE A 52 10.26 -4.46 -9.06
C ILE A 52 11.33 -3.61 -8.35
N GLU A 53 12.25 -4.27 -7.63
CA GLU A 53 13.34 -3.61 -6.90
C GLU A 53 12.87 -2.53 -5.91
N TYR A 54 11.63 -2.64 -5.43
CA TYR A 54 11.03 -1.64 -4.55
C TYR A 54 10.03 -2.28 -3.59
N ASN A 55 10.12 -1.95 -2.31
CA ASN A 55 9.16 -2.36 -1.29
C ASN A 55 8.91 -1.20 -0.32
N CYS A 56 7.67 -1.07 0.14
CA CYS A 56 7.31 -0.26 1.30
C CYS A 56 6.55 -1.12 2.30
N GLU A 57 7.19 -1.45 3.41
CA GLU A 57 6.56 -2.17 4.52
C GLU A 57 5.70 -1.21 5.36
N PHE A 58 4.44 -1.56 5.58
CA PHE A 58 3.57 -0.83 6.50
C PHE A 58 3.87 -1.27 7.94
N VAL A 59 4.59 -0.43 8.66
CA VAL A 59 5.04 -0.71 10.02
C VAL A 59 4.03 -0.29 11.08
N GLN A 60 3.16 0.69 10.77
CA GLN A 60 2.06 1.09 11.64
C GLN A 60 0.84 1.51 10.81
N VAL A 61 -0.34 1.00 11.18
CA VAL A 61 -1.61 1.34 10.53
C VAL A 61 -2.65 1.73 11.57
N THR A 62 -3.18 2.94 11.44
CA THR A 62 -4.17 3.51 12.37
C THR A 62 -5.43 3.95 11.61
N ARG A 63 -6.57 3.34 11.92
CA ARG A 63 -7.85 3.70 11.28
C ARG A 63 -8.44 4.96 11.92
N ALA A 64 -8.88 5.90 11.08
CA ALA A 64 -9.65 7.06 11.51
C ALA A 64 -11.04 6.64 11.99
N SER A 65 -11.56 7.29 13.03
CA SER A 65 -12.84 6.91 13.65
C SER A 65 -14.08 7.44 12.94
N ARG A 66 -13.93 8.44 12.04
CA ARG A 66 -15.05 9.19 11.44
C ARG A 66 -15.14 9.06 9.92
N ILE A 67 -14.09 8.60 9.28
CA ILE A 67 -13.98 8.46 7.82
C ILE A 67 -13.30 7.12 7.51
N PRO A 68 -13.58 6.50 6.35
CA PRO A 68 -12.99 5.22 5.96
C PRO A 68 -11.54 5.41 5.46
N THR A 69 -10.69 5.93 6.34
CA THR A 69 -9.30 6.29 6.05
C THR A 69 -8.39 5.68 7.12
N TRP A 70 -7.19 5.32 6.70
CA TRP A 70 -6.10 4.88 7.56
C TRP A 70 -4.92 5.83 7.40
N LEU A 71 -4.29 6.18 8.51
CA LEU A 71 -2.95 6.75 8.54
C LEU A 71 -1.97 5.58 8.63
N VAL A 72 -0.97 5.59 7.76
CA VAL A 72 0.03 4.51 7.65
C VAL A 72 1.41 5.13 7.77
N ASP A 73 2.22 4.62 8.69
CA ASP A 73 3.66 4.85 8.67
C ASP A 73 4.30 3.65 7.98
N ALA A 74 5.16 3.93 7.00
CA ALA A 74 5.81 2.94 6.17
C ALA A 74 7.34 3.12 6.15
N VAL A 75 8.05 2.03 5.94
CA VAL A 75 9.49 2.04 5.65
C VAL A 75 9.65 1.55 4.22
N CYS A 76 10.16 2.42 3.35
CA CYS A 76 10.37 2.14 1.94
C CYS A 76 11.85 1.89 1.65
N GLU A 77 12.10 1.00 0.70
CA GLU A 77 13.42 0.66 0.23
C GLU A 77 13.48 0.46 -1.29
N GLU A 78 14.61 0.85 -1.85
CA GLU A 78 15.13 0.46 -3.16
C GLU A 78 16.59 0.00 -2.95
N PRO A 79 17.26 -0.60 -3.94
CA PRO A 79 18.66 -1.00 -3.78
C PRO A 79 19.52 0.15 -3.23
N ASP A 80 20.15 -0.10 -2.08
CA ASP A 80 21.06 0.82 -1.37
C ASP A 80 20.43 2.09 -0.74
N TYR A 81 19.11 2.22 -0.72
CA TYR A 81 18.43 3.39 -0.13
C TYR A 81 17.16 3.01 0.64
N ILE A 82 17.04 3.51 1.88
CA ILE A 82 15.90 3.25 2.79
C ILE A 82 15.43 4.57 3.37
N TRP A 83 14.12 4.83 3.34
CA TRP A 83 13.52 6.06 3.84
C TRP A 83 12.11 5.82 4.43
N PRO A 84 11.65 6.67 5.35
CA PRO A 84 10.28 6.60 5.83
C PRO A 84 9.30 7.26 4.85
N ASP A 85 8.07 6.76 4.81
CA ASP A 85 6.94 7.42 4.17
C ASP A 85 5.74 7.45 5.14
N VAL A 86 4.89 8.47 5.00
CA VAL A 86 3.64 8.60 5.75
C VAL A 86 2.51 8.69 4.74
N LEU A 87 1.63 7.70 4.75
CA LEU A 87 0.53 7.58 3.79
C LEU A 87 -0.81 7.82 4.46
N THR A 88 -1.75 8.35 3.69
CA THR A 88 -3.18 8.13 3.96
C THR A 88 -3.73 7.16 2.92
N VAL A 89 -4.45 6.14 3.37
CA VAL A 89 -5.17 5.22 2.51
C VAL A 89 -6.65 5.43 2.77
N THR A 90 -7.44 5.73 1.75
CA THR A 90 -8.87 6.02 1.89
C THR A 90 -9.70 5.11 1.00
N GLU A 91 -10.65 4.40 1.58
CA GLU A 91 -11.64 3.67 0.81
C GLU A 91 -12.69 4.65 0.27
N ARG A 92 -12.66 4.91 -1.04
CA ARG A 92 -13.56 5.88 -1.70
C ARG A 92 -14.89 5.25 -2.05
N MET A 93 -14.82 4.00 -2.48
CA MET A 93 -15.95 3.10 -2.74
C MET A 93 -15.46 1.67 -2.57
N ALA A 94 -16.40 0.72 -2.55
CA ALA A 94 -16.09 -0.69 -2.36
C ALA A 94 -15.02 -1.15 -3.36
N GLY A 95 -13.88 -1.60 -2.86
CA GLY A 95 -12.77 -2.11 -3.67
C GLY A 95 -11.89 -1.05 -4.34
N GLN A 96 -12.08 0.24 -4.06
CA GLN A 96 -11.23 1.33 -4.55
C GLN A 96 -10.57 2.08 -3.39
N LEU A 97 -9.23 2.10 -3.38
CA LEU A 97 -8.42 2.80 -2.40
C LEU A 97 -7.71 3.98 -3.08
N ASP A 98 -7.84 5.17 -2.50
CA ASP A 98 -6.97 6.30 -2.84
C ASP A 98 -5.85 6.37 -1.80
N VAL A 99 -4.61 6.37 -2.26
CA VAL A 99 -3.40 6.51 -1.46
C VAL A 99 -2.77 7.87 -1.72
N VAL A 100 -2.40 8.57 -0.66
CA VAL A 100 -1.64 9.83 -0.74
C VAL A 100 -0.42 9.70 0.15
N SER A 101 0.77 9.91 -0.41
CA SER A 101 2.04 9.99 0.31
C SER A 101 2.33 11.43 0.73
N VAL A 102 2.79 11.62 1.96
CA VAL A 102 3.31 12.90 2.45
C VAL A 102 4.80 12.97 2.10
N LYS A 103 5.09 13.52 0.92
CA LYS A 103 6.47 13.80 0.53
C LYS A 103 6.97 15.04 1.27
N LEU A 104 8.07 14.89 2.01
CA LEU A 104 8.91 16.03 2.37
C LEU A 104 9.61 16.48 1.09
N ASP A 105 9.75 17.78 0.86
CA ASP A 105 10.34 18.34 -0.37
C ASP A 105 11.74 17.75 -0.64
N GLU A 106 11.82 16.68 -1.41
CA GLU A 106 13.06 16.11 -1.94
C GLU A 106 13.17 16.42 -3.44
N PRO A 107 14.37 16.79 -3.91
CA PRO A 107 14.59 17.16 -5.31
C PRO A 107 14.44 15.93 -6.20
N GLU A 108 13.42 15.95 -7.07
CA GLU A 108 13.20 15.07 -8.24
C GLU A 108 14.00 13.75 -8.26
N SER A 109 13.84 12.91 -7.23
CA SER A 109 14.24 11.52 -7.35
C SER A 109 13.17 10.85 -8.21
N GLY A 110 13.57 10.00 -9.15
CA GLY A 110 12.66 9.14 -9.91
C GLY A 110 11.93 8.09 -9.05
N ALA A 111 11.83 8.33 -7.73
CA ALA A 111 11.21 7.45 -6.77
C ALA A 111 9.76 7.17 -7.19
N ILE A 112 9.38 5.90 -7.10
CA ILE A 112 8.02 5.44 -7.31
C ILE A 112 7.09 6.25 -6.41
N ASP A 113 6.14 6.97 -7.02
CA ASP A 113 5.14 7.70 -6.28
C ASP A 113 4.18 6.71 -5.63
N ASN A 114 4.26 6.54 -4.31
CA ASN A 114 3.33 5.69 -3.54
C ASN A 114 1.88 6.16 -3.62
N GLY A 115 1.66 7.43 -4.01
CA GLY A 115 0.34 7.97 -4.25
C GLY A 115 -0.36 7.38 -5.47
N GLY A 116 -1.69 7.37 -5.43
CA GLY A 116 -2.53 6.99 -6.56
C GLY A 116 -3.82 6.29 -6.16
N THR A 117 -4.61 5.92 -7.17
CA THR A 117 -5.81 5.10 -6.99
C THR A 117 -5.49 3.64 -7.30
N PHE A 118 -5.97 2.76 -6.42
CA PHE A 118 -5.79 1.31 -6.51
C PHE A 118 -7.13 0.60 -6.47
N PHE A 119 -7.24 -0.49 -7.22
CA PHE A 119 -8.45 -1.27 -7.41
C PHE A 119 -8.24 -2.72 -6.97
N LEU A 120 -9.19 -3.25 -6.20
CA LEU A 120 -9.16 -4.63 -5.73
C LEU A 120 -9.18 -5.60 -6.91
N CYS A 121 -8.17 -6.47 -6.96
CA CYS A 121 -8.10 -7.55 -7.91
C CYS A 121 -8.67 -8.83 -7.27
N GLU A 122 -9.99 -9.03 -7.42
CA GLU A 122 -10.66 -10.22 -6.89
C GLU A 122 -10.00 -11.52 -7.34
N GLY A 123 -9.86 -12.45 -6.38
CA GLY A 123 -9.27 -13.77 -6.60
C GLY A 123 -7.74 -13.80 -6.63
N LEU A 124 -7.06 -12.65 -6.55
CA LEU A 124 -5.61 -12.60 -6.38
C LEU A 124 -5.21 -12.61 -4.91
N THR A 125 -4.06 -13.21 -4.63
CA THR A 125 -3.44 -13.22 -3.29
C THR A 125 -2.04 -12.65 -3.42
N ALA A 126 -1.65 -11.86 -2.41
CA ALA A 126 -0.28 -11.37 -2.34
C ALA A 126 0.66 -12.57 -2.09
N PRO A 127 1.86 -12.57 -2.68
CA PRO A 127 2.85 -13.62 -2.49
C PRO A 127 3.32 -13.77 -1.04
#